data_AF-A0A7X6YCA6-F1
#
_entry.id   AF-A0A7X6YCA6-F1
#
_cell.length_a   1.000
_cell.length_b   1.000
_cell.length_c   1.000
_cell.angle_alpha   90.00
_cell.angle_beta   90.00
_cell.angle_gamma   90.00
#
_symmetry.space_group_name_H-M   'P 1'
#
loop_
_entity.id
_entity.type
_entity.pdbx_description
1 polymer ?
#
loop_
_entity_poly.entity_id
_entity_poly.type
_entity_poly.pdbx_seq_one_letter_code
_entity_poly.pdbx_strand_id
1 'polypeptide(L)'
;MLAMIILHTIWRGGAFLFWGEREASPADFPSDSGGVKISPYDPGAAKLASALGCLLCEDGRNISCAEEELLLPSAAVPWGEVPVPSRAFLADRLHAPSNISFADGASYPLRPWRVTAAHLSWRQTLPMLGACQERRLADNLFAGEDLLACAAIFRYTGALVARGKFLPGLRSDPAGQSLAVWEPALDGEERRRFNSLADRMPTVVAADAPRQAARAMLAALTDSLVRFSLVTTLSRAYAEHGCFYSAHDAWFAALRGDSPVIRWEADGELDELRDALDQWRRPVEGGAGAQAALLFQLDEPDAPN
;
A
#
# COMPACT_ATOMS: atom_id res chain seq x y z
N MET A 1 -8.22 20.36 24.01
CA MET A 1 -9.07 20.17 22.81
C MET A 1 -8.16 19.59 21.73
N LEU A 2 -8.45 18.40 21.21
CA LEU A 2 -7.60 17.79 20.16
C LEU A 2 -7.76 18.63 18.88
N ALA A 3 -6.64 19.11 18.36
CA ALA A 3 -6.62 19.78 17.06
C ALA A 3 -7.01 18.77 15.96
N MET A 4 -7.71 19.25 14.94
CA MET A 4 -8.10 18.41 13.81
C MET A 4 -6.87 17.98 13.00
N ILE A 5 -6.84 16.70 12.62
CA ILE A 5 -5.79 16.08 11.80
C ILE A 5 -6.43 15.45 10.56
N ILE A 6 -5.85 15.72 9.39
CA ILE A 6 -6.11 14.98 8.15
C ILE A 6 -4.96 13.99 7.97
N LEU A 7 -5.28 12.70 7.95
CA LEU A 7 -4.32 11.61 7.81
C LEU A 7 -4.14 11.25 6.33
N HIS A 8 -2.89 11.21 5.92
CA HIS A 8 -2.46 10.90 4.58
C HIS A 8 -1.60 9.64 4.56
N THR A 9 -1.45 9.03 3.38
CA THR A 9 -0.56 7.89 3.17
C THR A 9 0.18 7.97 1.84
N ILE A 10 1.34 7.36 1.80
CA ILE A 10 2.17 7.20 0.60
C ILE A 10 2.69 5.76 0.54
N TRP A 11 2.81 5.24 -0.68
CA TRP A 11 3.42 3.93 -0.93
C TRP A 11 4.89 4.10 -1.29
N ARG A 12 5.80 3.63 -0.43
CA ARG A 12 7.26 3.79 -0.63
C ARG A 12 8.00 2.55 -0.15
N GLY A 13 8.93 2.05 -0.96
CA GLY A 13 9.80 0.94 -0.56
C GLY A 13 9.08 -0.36 -0.20
N GLY A 14 7.86 -0.60 -0.75
CA GLY A 14 7.07 -1.78 -0.41
C GLY A 14 6.25 -1.67 0.87
N ALA A 15 6.17 -0.48 1.48
CA ALA A 15 5.42 -0.23 2.70
C ALA A 15 4.54 1.03 2.59
N PHE A 16 3.53 1.09 3.46
CA PHE A 16 2.74 2.30 3.67
C PHE A 16 3.37 3.16 4.75
N LEU A 17 3.55 4.44 4.43
CA LEU A 17 3.88 5.47 5.42
C LEU A 17 2.64 6.31 5.66
N PHE A 18 2.37 6.65 6.91
CA PHE A 18 1.21 7.47 7.28
C PHE A 18 1.69 8.76 7.91
N TRP A 19 1.16 9.90 7.48
CA TRP A 19 1.53 11.21 8.02
C TRP A 19 0.28 12.07 8.16
N GLY A 20 0.35 13.18 8.89
CA GLY A 20 -0.81 14.02 9.14
C GLY A 20 -0.60 15.47 8.75
N GLU A 21 -1.71 16.15 8.46
CA GLU A 21 -1.80 17.61 8.39
C GLU A 21 -2.68 18.13 9.52
N ARG A 22 -2.24 19.18 10.19
CA ARG A 22 -3.04 19.97 11.13
C ARG A 22 -3.09 21.42 10.69
N GLU A 23 -3.98 22.18 11.32
CA GLU A 23 -3.99 23.64 11.19
C GLU A 23 -2.62 24.22 11.60
N ALA A 24 -2.06 25.06 10.73
CA ALA A 24 -0.79 25.74 10.99
C ALA A 24 -1.02 27.00 11.83
N SER A 25 -0.11 27.26 12.76
CA SER A 25 -0.01 28.52 13.51
C SER A 25 1.05 29.42 12.87
N PRO A 26 1.02 30.74 13.06
CA PRO A 26 2.02 31.66 12.50
C PRO A 26 3.47 31.31 12.85
N ALA A 27 3.70 30.72 14.04
CA ALA A 27 5.02 30.27 14.50
C ALA A 27 5.54 29.01 13.78
N ASP A 28 4.67 28.26 13.09
CA ASP A 28 5.06 27.05 12.36
C ASP A 28 5.68 27.39 11.00
N PHE A 29 5.50 28.63 10.51
CA PHE A 29 6.03 29.03 9.22
C PHE A 29 7.53 29.36 9.30
N PRO A 30 8.34 28.80 8.40
CA PRO A 30 9.78 28.95 8.44
C PRO A 30 10.18 30.41 8.23
N SER A 31 10.95 30.97 9.17
CA SER A 31 11.43 32.36 9.10
C SER A 31 12.72 32.55 8.29
N ASP A 32 13.40 31.46 7.91
CA ASP A 32 14.72 31.51 7.25
C ASP A 32 14.80 30.59 6.01
N SER A 33 15.78 30.82 5.13
CA SER A 33 15.81 30.35 3.73
C SER A 33 16.66 29.10 3.45
N GLY A 34 17.31 28.52 4.47
CA GLY A 34 18.29 27.42 4.28
C GLY A 34 17.77 26.02 4.65
N GLY A 35 18.00 25.02 3.79
CA GLY A 35 17.78 23.59 4.07
C GLY A 35 16.36 23.05 3.80
N VAL A 36 16.20 21.72 3.90
CA VAL A 36 14.88 21.06 3.83
C VAL A 36 14.10 21.37 5.10
N LYS A 37 12.95 22.02 4.93
CA LYS A 37 12.11 22.55 6.02
C LYS A 37 11.08 21.52 6.45
N ILE A 38 10.73 21.53 7.73
CA ILE A 38 9.57 20.79 8.23
C ILE A 38 8.30 21.47 7.72
N SER A 39 7.31 20.67 7.31
CA SER A 39 6.02 21.20 6.88
C SER A 39 5.34 21.95 8.04
N PRO A 40 4.82 23.18 7.82
CA PRO A 40 4.09 23.93 8.85
C PRO A 40 2.80 23.23 9.31
N TYR A 41 2.28 22.30 8.50
CA TYR A 41 1.10 21.49 8.83
C TYR A 41 1.45 20.22 9.61
N ASP A 42 2.72 19.98 9.93
CA ASP A 42 3.13 18.76 10.63
C ASP A 42 2.54 18.71 12.07
N PRO A 43 1.83 17.64 12.44
CA PRO A 43 1.29 17.49 13.79
C PRO A 43 2.35 17.06 14.82
N GLY A 44 3.51 16.55 14.36
CA GLY A 44 4.54 15.95 15.20
C GLY A 44 4.21 14.52 15.66
N ALA A 45 5.24 13.81 16.11
CA ALA A 45 5.17 12.38 16.45
C ALA A 45 4.14 12.07 17.53
N ALA A 46 4.09 12.85 18.61
CA ALA A 46 3.19 12.59 19.74
C ALA A 46 1.71 12.69 19.35
N LYS A 47 1.34 13.68 18.53
CA LYS A 47 -0.05 13.84 18.08
C LYS A 47 -0.43 12.79 17.04
N LEU A 48 0.49 12.49 16.11
CA LEU A 48 0.27 11.46 15.09
C LEU A 48 0.10 10.06 15.71
N ALA A 49 1.01 9.67 16.61
CA ALA A 49 0.94 8.39 17.30
C ALA A 49 -0.32 8.27 18.16
N SER A 50 -0.74 9.34 18.84
CA SER A 50 -1.99 9.36 19.61
C SER A 50 -3.22 9.16 18.71
N ALA A 51 -3.29 9.90 17.59
CA ALA A 51 -4.40 9.80 16.64
C ALA A 51 -4.51 8.40 16.02
N LEU A 52 -3.38 7.81 15.61
CA LEU A 52 -3.34 6.44 15.07
C LEU A 52 -3.61 5.38 16.15
N GLY A 53 -3.11 5.59 17.37
CA GLY A 53 -3.30 4.67 18.49
C GLY A 53 -4.78 4.50 18.85
N CYS A 54 -5.59 5.57 18.74
CA CYS A 54 -7.03 5.49 18.92
C CYS A 54 -7.75 4.59 17.90
N LEU A 55 -7.22 4.47 16.67
CA LEU A 55 -7.79 3.62 15.61
C LEU A 55 -7.36 2.16 15.72
N LEU A 56 -6.14 1.92 16.22
CA LEU A 56 -5.50 0.60 16.22
C LEU A 56 -5.69 -0.21 17.50
N CYS A 57 -6.40 0.34 18.50
CA CYS A 57 -6.68 -0.33 19.77
C CYS A 57 -5.43 -0.96 20.40
N GLU A 58 -5.41 -2.28 20.61
CA GLU A 58 -4.31 -3.01 21.25
C GLU A 58 -3.01 -2.95 20.44
N ASP A 59 -3.09 -2.92 19.11
CA ASP A 59 -1.94 -2.83 18.21
C ASP A 59 -1.39 -1.39 18.09
N GLY A 60 -2.04 -0.40 18.72
CA GLY A 60 -1.65 1.01 18.70
C GLY A 60 -0.55 1.41 19.69
N ARG A 61 -0.08 0.50 20.55
CA ARG A 61 0.82 0.85 21.68
C ARG A 61 2.28 1.12 21.28
N ASN A 62 2.71 0.72 20.09
CA ASN A 62 4.08 0.87 19.59
C ASN A 62 4.08 1.38 18.14
N ILE A 63 3.78 2.66 17.95
CA ILE A 63 3.85 3.31 16.65
C ILE A 63 5.19 4.03 16.53
N SER A 64 6.05 3.51 15.65
CA SER A 64 7.32 4.17 15.33
C SER A 64 7.05 5.37 14.44
N CYS A 65 7.50 6.55 14.84
CA CYS A 65 7.45 7.76 14.02
C CYS A 65 8.87 8.21 13.71
N ALA A 66 9.12 8.57 12.46
CA ALA A 66 10.38 9.13 11.99
C ALA A 66 10.11 10.35 11.10
N GLU A 67 11.09 11.22 10.97
CA GLU A 67 11.01 12.30 10.00
C GLU A 67 11.35 11.76 8.61
N GLU A 68 10.44 11.98 7.66
CA GLU A 68 10.56 11.53 6.29
C GLU A 68 10.55 12.73 5.34
N GLU A 69 11.35 12.65 4.28
CA GLU A 69 11.32 13.64 3.20
C GLU A 69 10.27 13.23 2.16
N LEU A 70 9.25 14.08 1.99
CA LEU A 70 8.19 13.91 1.01
C LEU A 70 8.19 15.06 0.00
N LEU A 71 7.83 14.73 -1.23
CA LEU A 71 7.61 15.70 -2.29
C LEU A 71 6.16 16.21 -2.19
N LEU A 72 5.98 17.43 -1.70
CA LEU A 72 4.66 18.04 -1.52
C LEU A 72 4.43 19.17 -2.53
N PRO A 73 3.20 19.33 -3.06
CA PRO A 73 2.83 20.48 -3.88
C PRO A 73 3.13 21.77 -3.12
N SER A 74 3.85 22.71 -3.73
CA SER A 74 4.32 23.91 -3.05
C SER A 74 4.03 25.17 -3.84
N ALA A 75 3.61 26.22 -3.14
CA ALA A 75 3.32 27.53 -3.72
C ALA A 75 4.36 28.56 -3.29
N ALA A 76 4.70 29.46 -4.20
CA ALA A 76 5.46 30.65 -3.88
C ALA A 76 4.57 31.66 -3.15
N VAL A 77 5.06 32.16 -2.02
CA VAL A 77 4.46 33.22 -1.21
C VAL A 77 5.47 34.35 -1.03
N PRO A 78 5.06 35.59 -0.69
CA PRO A 78 5.98 36.73 -0.63
C PRO A 78 7.20 36.56 0.30
N TRP A 79 7.11 35.64 1.25
CA TRP A 79 8.13 35.33 2.25
C TRP A 79 8.80 33.95 2.05
N GLY A 80 8.62 33.30 0.90
CA GLY A 80 9.30 32.05 0.57
C GLY A 80 8.44 31.05 -0.20
N GLU A 81 8.78 29.76 -0.11
CA GLU A 81 7.92 28.66 -0.57
C GLU A 81 7.24 28.02 0.64
N VAL A 82 5.99 27.60 0.49
CA VAL A 82 5.21 26.85 1.49
C VAL A 82 4.51 25.66 0.82
N PRO A 83 4.32 24.53 1.53
CA PRO A 83 3.51 23.46 0.98
C PRO A 83 2.05 23.93 0.89
N VAL A 84 1.35 23.43 -0.12
CA VAL A 84 -0.09 23.62 -0.29
C VAL A 84 -0.78 22.60 0.61
N PRO A 85 -1.65 23.04 1.55
CA PRO A 85 -2.35 22.09 2.41
C PRO A 85 -3.37 21.31 1.59
N SER A 86 -3.68 20.09 2.01
CA SER A 86 -4.74 19.27 1.38
C SER A 86 -6.12 19.93 1.44
N ARG A 87 -6.34 20.85 2.40
CA ARG A 87 -7.54 21.67 2.53
C ARG A 87 -7.18 23.11 2.84
N ALA A 88 -7.78 24.05 2.12
CA ALA A 88 -7.51 25.48 2.27
C ALA A 88 -7.69 25.99 3.72
N PHE A 89 -8.67 25.47 4.46
CA PHE A 89 -8.92 25.92 5.84
C PHE A 89 -7.77 25.59 6.82
N LEU A 90 -6.86 24.68 6.47
CA LEU A 90 -5.69 24.39 7.32
C LEU A 90 -4.70 25.57 7.36
N ALA A 91 -4.84 26.51 6.41
CA ALA A 91 -4.09 27.76 6.35
C ALA A 91 -4.90 28.99 6.84
N ASP A 92 -6.16 28.83 7.28
CA ASP A 92 -7.12 29.95 7.44
C ASP A 92 -6.87 30.86 8.65
N ARG A 93 -6.04 30.45 9.63
CA ARG A 93 -5.74 31.29 10.82
C ARG A 93 -4.51 32.18 10.71
N LEU A 94 -4.08 32.49 9.48
CA LEU A 94 -3.22 33.63 9.20
C LEU A 94 -4.00 34.94 9.46
N HIS A 95 -4.02 35.42 10.70
CA HIS A 95 -4.49 36.77 11.00
C HIS A 95 -3.60 37.81 10.26
N ALA A 96 -4.10 38.29 9.11
CA ALA A 96 -3.69 39.44 8.29
C ALA A 96 -2.56 39.25 7.24
N PRO A 97 -2.50 40.05 6.15
CA PRO A 97 -3.51 40.53 5.20
C PRO A 97 -3.18 40.00 3.79
N SER A 98 -2.86 38.71 3.67
CA SER A 98 -2.61 38.05 2.40
C SER A 98 -3.38 36.75 2.41
N ASN A 99 -4.60 36.75 1.88
CA ASN A 99 -5.29 35.52 1.53
C ASN A 99 -4.37 34.76 0.56
N ILE A 100 -3.59 33.81 1.08
CA ILE A 100 -2.95 32.81 0.24
C ILE A 100 -4.10 31.94 -0.27
N SER A 101 -4.71 32.38 -1.37
CA SER A 101 -5.73 31.63 -2.06
C SER A 101 -5.02 30.54 -2.85
N PHE A 102 -4.99 29.35 -2.29
CA PHE A 102 -4.66 28.16 -3.08
C PHE A 102 -5.82 27.91 -4.04
N ALA A 103 -5.56 27.99 -5.34
CA ALA A 103 -6.60 27.76 -6.33
C ALA A 103 -6.87 26.25 -6.43
N ASP A 104 -8.12 25.85 -6.20
CA ASP A 104 -8.53 24.46 -6.39
C ASP A 104 -8.23 24.03 -7.84
N GLY A 105 -7.44 22.97 -7.99
CA GLY A 105 -7.05 22.43 -9.31
C GLY A 105 -5.84 23.10 -9.97
N ALA A 106 -5.16 24.04 -9.31
CA ALA A 106 -3.89 24.56 -9.82
C ALA A 106 -2.78 23.50 -9.72
N SER A 107 -1.94 23.44 -10.76
CA SER A 107 -0.75 22.59 -10.77
C SER A 107 0.38 23.30 -10.03
N TYR A 108 0.83 22.71 -8.93
CA TYR A 108 1.94 23.23 -8.13
C TYR A 108 3.18 22.34 -8.29
N PRO A 109 4.39 22.91 -8.37
CA PRO A 109 5.61 22.12 -8.38
C PRO A 109 5.75 21.34 -7.08
N LEU A 110 6.27 20.12 -7.18
CA LEU A 110 6.60 19.31 -6.01
C LEU A 110 7.97 19.76 -5.45
N ARG A 111 8.03 20.02 -4.14
CA ARG A 111 9.27 20.35 -3.42
C ARG A 111 9.48 19.41 -2.24
N PRO A 112 10.74 19.15 -1.83
CA PRO A 112 11.03 18.32 -0.68
C PRO A 112 10.67 19.05 0.62
N TRP A 113 9.90 18.39 1.48
CA TRP A 113 9.54 18.82 2.83
C TRP A 113 9.73 17.67 3.81
N ARG A 114 10.17 17.97 5.02
CA ARG A 114 10.18 17.00 6.13
C ARG A 114 8.81 16.94 6.78
N VAL A 115 8.32 15.74 7.00
CA VAL A 115 7.11 15.48 7.78
C VAL A 115 7.39 14.37 8.77
N THR A 116 6.65 14.35 9.87
CA THR A 116 6.61 13.21 10.75
C THR A 116 5.72 12.13 10.14
N ALA A 117 6.30 10.96 9.87
CA ALA A 117 5.57 9.81 9.35
C ALA A 117 5.64 8.63 10.32
N ALA A 118 4.50 7.96 10.49
CA ALA A 118 4.35 6.70 11.19
C ALA A 118 4.64 5.53 10.25
N HIS A 119 5.52 4.64 10.72
CA HIS A 119 5.87 3.38 10.07
C HIS A 119 5.06 2.26 10.74
N LEU A 120 4.03 1.80 10.05
CA LEU A 120 3.14 0.75 10.55
C LEU A 120 3.55 -0.62 10.01
N SER A 121 3.58 -1.62 10.90
CA SER A 121 3.68 -3.02 10.47
C SER A 121 2.46 -3.45 9.65
N TRP A 122 2.54 -4.56 8.91
CA TRP A 122 1.37 -5.10 8.21
C TRP A 122 0.19 -5.40 9.15
N ARG A 123 0.47 -5.87 10.37
CA ARG A 123 -0.54 -6.12 11.40
C ARG A 123 -1.30 -4.85 11.80
N GLN A 124 -0.66 -3.67 11.75
CA GLN A 124 -1.27 -2.37 12.02
C GLN A 124 -1.89 -1.75 10.76
N THR A 125 -1.23 -1.90 9.61
CA THR A 125 -1.65 -1.32 8.33
C THR A 125 -2.98 -1.89 7.85
N LEU A 126 -3.20 -3.21 7.97
CA LEU A 126 -4.43 -3.83 7.48
C LEU A 126 -5.68 -3.32 8.25
N PRO A 127 -5.72 -3.29 9.59
CA PRO A 127 -6.79 -2.63 10.33
C PRO A 127 -6.93 -1.14 10.03
N MET A 128 -5.82 -0.40 9.88
CA MET A 128 -5.83 1.03 9.53
C MET A 128 -6.57 1.28 8.21
N LEU A 129 -6.22 0.53 7.16
CA LEU A 129 -6.88 0.61 5.86
C LEU A 129 -8.34 0.13 5.92
N GLY A 130 -8.64 -0.87 6.77
CA GLY A 130 -10.00 -1.36 7.02
C GLY A 130 -10.91 -0.34 7.72
N ALA A 131 -10.34 0.51 8.59
CA ALA A 131 -11.06 1.59 9.26
C ALA A 131 -11.41 2.74 8.29
N CYS A 132 -10.72 2.86 7.17
CA CYS A 132 -10.91 3.92 6.16
C CYS A 132 -12.10 3.64 5.22
N GLN A 133 -13.30 3.53 5.78
CA GLN A 133 -14.55 3.38 5.01
C GLN A 133 -15.10 4.72 4.55
N GLU A 134 -14.97 5.74 5.39
CA GLU A 134 -15.44 7.09 5.16
C GLU A 134 -14.34 8.12 5.41
N ARG A 135 -14.60 9.38 5.06
CA ARG A 135 -13.65 10.47 5.27
C ARG A 135 -13.41 10.75 6.76
N ARG A 136 -14.36 10.50 7.66
CA ARG A 136 -14.17 10.68 9.10
C ARG A 136 -13.74 9.35 9.71
N LEU A 137 -12.56 9.31 10.32
CA LEU A 137 -11.99 8.10 10.94
C LEU A 137 -12.28 8.06 12.45
N ALA A 138 -12.16 9.20 13.11
CA ALA A 138 -12.49 9.39 14.52
C ALA A 138 -12.86 10.85 14.78
N ASP A 139 -13.07 11.22 16.04
CA ASP A 139 -13.24 12.61 16.42
C ASP A 139 -11.96 13.40 16.11
N ASN A 140 -12.11 14.47 15.33
CA ASN A 140 -11.01 15.33 14.88
C ASN A 140 -9.95 14.61 14.01
N LEU A 141 -10.25 13.42 13.47
CA LEU A 141 -9.35 12.68 12.58
C LEU A 141 -10.08 12.31 11.28
N PHE A 142 -9.53 12.77 10.16
CA PHE A 142 -10.13 12.60 8.84
C PHE A 142 -9.13 11.96 7.87
N ALA A 143 -9.60 11.19 6.88
CA ALA A 143 -8.77 10.63 5.83
C ALA A 143 -8.61 11.60 4.66
N GLY A 144 -7.37 11.74 4.17
CA GLY A 144 -7.04 12.36 2.89
C GLY A 144 -7.51 11.53 1.70
N GLU A 145 -7.52 12.14 0.51
CA GLU A 145 -7.94 11.47 -0.73
C GLU A 145 -6.99 10.33 -1.12
N ASP A 146 -5.70 10.49 -0.86
CA ASP A 146 -4.67 9.45 -1.02
C ASP A 146 -4.97 8.21 -0.17
N LEU A 147 -5.26 8.38 1.13
CA LEU A 147 -5.62 7.29 2.02
C LEU A 147 -6.91 6.60 1.59
N LEU A 148 -7.93 7.35 1.16
CA LEU A 148 -9.17 6.78 0.64
C LEU A 148 -8.94 5.98 -0.65
N ALA A 149 -8.06 6.45 -1.54
CA ALA A 149 -7.68 5.73 -2.76
C ALA A 149 -6.94 4.42 -2.43
N CYS A 150 -5.98 4.45 -1.51
CA CYS A 150 -5.28 3.26 -1.02
C CYS A 150 -6.24 2.26 -0.34
N ALA A 151 -7.18 2.76 0.48
CA ALA A 151 -8.21 1.94 1.11
C ALA A 151 -9.16 1.29 0.08
N ALA A 152 -9.43 1.95 -1.05
CA ALA A 152 -10.22 1.36 -2.13
C ALA A 152 -9.50 0.17 -2.80
N ILE A 153 -8.17 0.29 -3.02
CA ILE A 153 -7.36 -0.84 -3.51
C ILE A 153 -7.32 -1.95 -2.47
N PHE A 154 -7.15 -1.64 -1.18
CA PHE A 154 -7.23 -2.61 -0.10
C PHE A 154 -8.55 -3.40 -0.10
N ARG A 155 -9.70 -2.74 -0.17
CA ARG A 155 -11.01 -3.40 -0.23
C ARG A 155 -11.14 -4.28 -1.47
N TYR A 156 -10.65 -3.81 -2.61
CA TYR A 156 -10.63 -4.61 -3.83
C TYR A 156 -9.77 -5.87 -3.68
N THR A 157 -8.55 -5.75 -3.13
CA THR A 157 -7.68 -6.88 -2.82
C THR A 157 -8.33 -7.85 -1.85
N GLY A 158 -8.94 -7.35 -0.77
CA GLY A 158 -9.67 -8.18 0.20
C GLY A 158 -10.78 -8.98 -0.46
N ALA A 159 -11.52 -8.38 -1.40
CA ALA A 159 -12.54 -9.08 -2.17
C ALA A 159 -11.97 -10.15 -3.12
N LEU A 160 -10.79 -9.93 -3.70
CA LEU A 160 -10.09 -10.95 -4.50
C LEU A 160 -9.66 -12.13 -3.62
N VAL A 161 -9.02 -11.83 -2.48
CA VAL A 161 -8.54 -12.85 -1.53
C VAL A 161 -9.69 -13.67 -0.98
N ALA A 162 -10.80 -13.03 -0.60
CA ALA A 162 -12.00 -13.72 -0.12
C ALA A 162 -12.61 -14.68 -1.16
N ARG A 163 -12.40 -14.43 -2.46
CA ARG A 163 -12.85 -15.30 -3.56
C ARG A 163 -11.81 -16.34 -3.98
N GLY A 164 -10.65 -16.38 -3.33
CA GLY A 164 -9.55 -17.27 -3.72
C GLY A 164 -8.87 -16.88 -5.04
N LYS A 165 -8.98 -15.61 -5.48
CA LYS A 165 -8.36 -15.12 -6.73
C LYS A 165 -6.89 -14.72 -6.53
N PHE A 166 -6.08 -15.68 -6.09
CA PHE A 166 -4.65 -15.53 -5.92
C PHE A 166 -3.94 -16.86 -6.19
N LEU A 167 -2.68 -16.80 -6.59
CA LEU A 167 -1.86 -17.96 -6.90
C LEU A 167 -0.51 -17.85 -6.20
N PRO A 168 0.07 -18.97 -5.76
CA PRO A 168 1.42 -18.98 -5.24
C PRO A 168 2.41 -18.69 -6.39
N GLY A 169 3.47 -17.98 -6.07
CA GLY A 169 4.49 -17.56 -7.01
C GLY A 169 5.89 -17.54 -6.40
N LEU A 170 6.87 -17.28 -7.25
CA LEU A 170 8.26 -17.14 -6.90
C LEU A 170 8.81 -15.89 -7.62
N ARG A 171 9.46 -15.00 -6.88
CA ARG A 171 10.04 -13.76 -7.40
C ARG A 171 11.48 -13.62 -6.93
N SER A 172 12.28 -12.88 -7.67
CA SER A 172 13.58 -12.41 -7.18
C SER A 172 13.43 -10.98 -6.66
N ASP A 173 14.04 -10.70 -5.51
CA ASP A 173 14.20 -9.34 -5.04
C ASP A 173 15.37 -8.63 -5.78
N PRO A 174 15.55 -7.31 -5.60
CA PRO A 174 16.66 -6.60 -6.22
C PRO A 174 18.06 -7.05 -5.77
N ALA A 175 18.18 -7.73 -4.63
CA ALA A 175 19.42 -8.29 -4.12
C ALA A 175 19.70 -9.71 -4.65
N GLY A 176 18.79 -10.26 -5.48
CA GLY A 176 18.89 -11.60 -6.07
C GLY A 176 18.34 -12.72 -5.18
N GLN A 177 17.74 -12.42 -4.03
CA GLN A 177 17.12 -13.41 -3.16
C GLN A 177 15.80 -13.90 -3.76
N SER A 178 15.61 -15.23 -3.75
CA SER A 178 14.35 -15.85 -4.16
C SER A 178 13.30 -15.74 -3.05
N LEU A 179 12.13 -15.23 -3.41
CA LEU A 179 11.00 -14.94 -2.56
C LEU A 179 9.79 -15.78 -2.96
N ALA A 180 9.25 -16.52 -2.01
CA ALA A 180 7.95 -17.15 -2.11
C ALA A 180 6.87 -16.11 -1.83
N VAL A 181 5.94 -15.88 -2.76
CA VAL A 181 4.91 -14.84 -2.64
C VAL A 181 3.53 -15.33 -3.08
N TRP A 182 2.47 -14.75 -2.54
CA TRP A 182 1.12 -14.88 -3.09
C TRP A 182 0.81 -13.71 -4.01
N GLU A 183 0.42 -14.01 -5.24
CA GLU A 183 0.17 -13.02 -6.28
C GLU A 183 -1.31 -12.98 -6.70
N PRO A 184 -1.85 -11.80 -7.04
CA PRO A 184 -3.24 -11.65 -7.44
C PRO A 184 -3.49 -12.32 -8.80
N ALA A 185 -4.52 -13.15 -8.89
CA ALA A 185 -4.94 -13.80 -10.14
C ALA A 185 -6.01 -12.95 -10.83
N LEU A 186 -5.59 -12.15 -11.82
CA LEU A 186 -6.47 -11.20 -12.51
C LEU A 186 -6.86 -11.68 -13.90
N ASP A 187 -8.12 -12.10 -14.05
CA ASP A 187 -8.78 -12.25 -15.34
C ASP A 187 -9.01 -10.88 -16.04
N GLY A 188 -9.57 -10.90 -17.25
CA GLY A 188 -9.79 -9.67 -18.03
C GLY A 188 -10.80 -8.69 -17.42
N GLU A 189 -11.73 -9.14 -16.59
CA GLU A 189 -12.69 -8.28 -15.89
C GLU A 189 -12.06 -7.66 -14.65
N GLU A 190 -11.42 -8.47 -13.80
CA GLU A 190 -10.72 -8.01 -12.60
C GLU A 190 -9.60 -7.04 -12.99
N ARG A 191 -8.86 -7.31 -14.08
CA ARG A 191 -7.85 -6.39 -14.59
C ARG A 191 -8.43 -5.03 -14.98
N ARG A 192 -9.62 -4.98 -15.59
CA ARG A 192 -10.31 -3.72 -15.92
C ARG A 192 -10.76 -2.97 -14.67
N ARG A 193 -11.36 -3.68 -13.70
CA ARG A 193 -11.77 -3.11 -12.40
C ARG A 193 -10.57 -2.52 -11.65
N PHE A 194 -9.47 -3.27 -11.55
CA PHE A 194 -8.23 -2.80 -10.94
C PHE A 194 -7.66 -1.57 -11.66
N ASN A 195 -7.60 -1.60 -13.00
CA ASN A 195 -7.09 -0.47 -13.77
C ASN A 195 -7.88 0.83 -13.49
N SER A 196 -9.21 0.74 -13.38
CA SER A 196 -10.04 1.89 -13.02
C SER A 196 -9.74 2.45 -11.62
N LEU A 197 -9.36 1.61 -10.66
CA LEU A 197 -8.91 2.06 -9.34
C LEU A 197 -7.53 2.70 -9.40
N ALA A 198 -6.60 2.09 -10.14
CA ALA A 198 -5.24 2.60 -10.32
C ALA A 198 -5.22 3.99 -10.99
N ASP A 199 -6.15 4.24 -11.92
CA ASP A 199 -6.30 5.54 -12.61
C ASP A 199 -6.80 6.67 -11.71
N ARG A 200 -7.38 6.34 -10.54
CA ARG A 200 -7.85 7.32 -9.55
C ARG A 200 -6.82 7.60 -8.47
N MET A 201 -5.65 6.96 -8.51
CA MET A 201 -4.67 7.10 -7.45
C MET A 201 -3.97 8.46 -7.55
N PRO A 202 -3.96 9.28 -6.48
CA PRO A 202 -3.30 10.58 -6.51
C PRO A 202 -1.80 10.46 -6.77
N THR A 203 -1.22 11.41 -7.50
CA THR A 203 0.22 11.45 -7.80
C THR A 203 1.06 11.55 -6.53
N VAL A 204 0.56 12.19 -5.47
CA VAL A 204 1.27 12.28 -4.17
C VAL A 204 1.57 10.90 -3.53
N VAL A 205 0.79 9.86 -3.87
CA VAL A 205 0.97 8.49 -3.34
C VAL A 205 2.20 7.79 -3.95
N ALA A 206 2.61 8.18 -5.16
CA ALA A 206 3.52 7.38 -5.99
C ALA A 206 4.40 8.19 -6.94
N ALA A 207 4.45 9.51 -6.77
CA ALA A 207 5.04 10.46 -7.70
C ALA A 207 4.58 10.20 -9.15
N ASP A 208 5.53 9.97 -10.06
CA ASP A 208 5.31 9.89 -11.50
C ASP A 208 4.77 8.53 -11.98
N ALA A 209 4.63 7.53 -11.10
CA ALA A 209 4.27 6.16 -11.49
C ALA A 209 3.08 5.58 -10.70
N PRO A 210 1.90 6.25 -10.67
CA PRO A 210 0.75 5.81 -9.87
C PRO A 210 0.27 4.41 -10.23
N ARG A 211 0.19 4.06 -11.52
CA ARG A 211 -0.24 2.71 -11.92
C ARG A 211 0.73 1.62 -11.46
N GLN A 212 2.04 1.90 -11.45
CA GLN A 212 3.05 0.95 -11.02
C GLN A 212 3.00 0.75 -9.50
N ALA A 213 2.87 1.83 -8.74
CA ALA A 213 2.69 1.75 -7.30
C ALA A 213 1.39 1.05 -6.92
N ALA A 214 0.28 1.30 -7.63
CA ALA A 214 -0.97 0.57 -7.42
C ALA A 214 -0.81 -0.94 -7.64
N ARG A 215 -0.03 -1.36 -8.65
CA ARG A 215 0.28 -2.79 -8.90
C ARG A 215 1.15 -3.40 -7.81
N ALA A 216 2.19 -2.68 -7.38
CA ALA A 216 3.05 -3.10 -6.28
C ALA A 216 2.26 -3.23 -4.97
N MET A 217 1.37 -2.28 -4.70
CA MET A 217 0.47 -2.29 -3.56
C MET A 217 -0.52 -3.45 -3.64
N LEU A 218 -1.14 -3.72 -4.79
CA LEU A 218 -2.01 -4.88 -4.99
C LEU A 218 -1.27 -6.20 -4.67
N ALA A 219 -0.05 -6.37 -5.18
CA ALA A 219 0.76 -7.56 -4.94
C ALA A 219 1.08 -7.72 -3.44
N ALA A 220 1.60 -6.67 -2.80
CA ALA A 220 1.98 -6.70 -1.39
C ALA A 220 0.78 -6.92 -0.45
N LEU A 221 -0.37 -6.29 -0.76
CA LEU A 221 -1.61 -6.49 -0.02
C LEU A 221 -2.12 -7.93 -0.18
N THR A 222 -2.03 -8.50 -1.39
CA THR A 222 -2.44 -9.89 -1.63
C THR A 222 -1.61 -10.84 -0.78
N ASP A 223 -0.27 -10.71 -0.85
CA ASP A 223 0.64 -11.53 -0.06
C ASP A 223 0.39 -11.41 1.45
N SER A 224 0.26 -10.19 1.94
CA SER A 224 0.05 -9.92 3.36
C SER A 224 -1.29 -10.47 3.85
N LEU A 225 -2.39 -10.25 3.11
CA LEU A 225 -3.72 -10.74 3.47
C LEU A 225 -3.78 -12.28 3.49
N VAL A 226 -3.21 -12.92 2.47
CA VAL A 226 -3.19 -14.38 2.39
C VAL A 226 -2.35 -14.96 3.54
N ARG A 227 -1.15 -14.44 3.80
CA ARG A 227 -0.34 -14.87 4.96
C ARG A 227 -1.06 -14.67 6.28
N PHE A 228 -1.74 -13.54 6.47
CA PHE A 228 -2.49 -13.28 7.70
C PHE A 228 -3.60 -14.30 7.94
N SER A 229 -4.12 -14.95 6.88
CA SER A 229 -5.14 -16.00 6.98
C SER A 229 -4.60 -17.42 7.06
N LEU A 230 -3.42 -17.70 6.49
CA LEU A 230 -2.88 -19.06 6.36
C LEU A 230 -1.77 -19.39 7.37
N VAL A 231 -1.06 -18.38 7.88
CA VAL A 231 0.09 -18.59 8.76
C VAL A 231 -0.40 -18.99 10.16
N THR A 232 0.09 -20.13 10.63
CA THR A 232 -0.14 -20.67 11.97
C THR A 232 1.17 -20.68 12.75
N THR A 233 1.11 -20.87 14.07
CA THR A 233 2.32 -21.06 14.89
C THR A 233 3.18 -22.23 14.39
N LEU A 234 2.53 -23.32 13.93
CA LEU A 234 3.24 -24.48 13.40
C LEU A 234 3.89 -24.20 12.05
N SER A 235 3.18 -23.53 11.12
CA SER A 235 3.76 -23.21 9.81
C SER A 235 4.89 -22.20 9.92
N ARG A 236 4.80 -21.24 10.85
CA ARG A 236 5.87 -20.30 11.20
C ARG A 236 7.12 -21.02 11.68
N ALA A 237 6.98 -21.88 12.70
CA ALA A 237 8.10 -22.64 13.24
C ALA A 237 8.75 -23.54 12.18
N TYR A 238 7.93 -24.15 11.30
CA TYR A 238 8.45 -24.96 10.20
C TYR A 238 9.20 -24.14 9.15
N ALA A 239 8.72 -22.94 8.80
CA ALA A 239 9.44 -22.05 7.88
C ALA A 239 10.80 -21.58 8.46
N GLU A 240 10.83 -21.24 9.75
CA GLU A 240 12.01 -20.70 10.43
C GLU A 240 13.06 -21.76 10.79
N HIS A 241 12.64 -22.96 11.17
CA HIS A 241 13.52 -23.97 11.77
C HIS A 241 13.42 -25.35 11.11
N GLY A 242 12.51 -25.53 10.15
CA GLY A 242 12.36 -26.80 9.44
C GLY A 242 13.60 -27.15 8.61
N CYS A 243 13.76 -28.45 8.39
CA CYS A 243 14.64 -29.01 7.38
C CYS A 243 13.84 -29.20 6.09
N PHE A 244 14.40 -28.79 4.96
CA PHE A 244 13.80 -28.92 3.65
C PHE A 244 14.58 -29.93 2.82
N TYR A 245 13.88 -30.76 2.05
CA TYR A 245 14.49 -31.83 1.25
C TYR A 245 14.48 -31.50 -0.25
N SER A 246 13.81 -30.41 -0.64
CA SER A 246 13.73 -29.91 -2.01
C SER A 246 13.48 -28.41 -2.04
N ALA A 247 13.77 -27.77 -3.18
CA ALA A 247 13.39 -26.38 -3.44
C ALA A 247 11.87 -26.14 -3.28
N HIS A 248 11.05 -27.13 -3.66
CA HIS A 248 9.59 -27.09 -3.49
C HIS A 248 9.19 -27.03 -2.01
N ASP A 249 9.81 -27.83 -1.15
CA ASP A 249 9.52 -27.85 0.29
C ASP A 249 9.90 -26.52 0.94
N ALA A 250 11.09 -26.00 0.61
CA ALA A 250 11.58 -24.72 1.11
C ALA A 250 10.66 -23.56 0.66
N TRP A 251 10.25 -23.55 -0.61
CA TRP A 251 9.30 -22.58 -1.15
C TRP A 251 7.92 -22.66 -0.47
N PHE A 252 7.37 -23.87 -0.30
CA PHE A 252 6.07 -24.07 0.33
C PHE A 252 6.08 -23.73 1.83
N ALA A 253 7.22 -23.94 2.51
CA ALA A 253 7.43 -23.48 3.87
C ALA A 253 7.47 -21.95 3.92
N ALA A 254 8.23 -21.30 3.04
CA ALA A 254 8.32 -19.84 2.95
C ALA A 254 6.97 -19.19 2.61
N LEU A 255 6.13 -19.77 1.74
CA LEU A 255 4.76 -19.29 1.47
C LEU A 255 3.85 -19.22 2.71
N ARG A 256 4.14 -20.05 3.72
CA ARG A 256 3.35 -20.19 4.97
C ARG A 256 4.10 -19.70 6.21
N GLY A 257 5.21 -19.01 6.03
CA GLY A 257 5.95 -18.28 7.06
C GLY A 257 5.71 -16.77 6.99
N ASP A 258 6.25 -16.02 7.95
CA ASP A 258 6.21 -14.54 7.89
C ASP A 258 7.27 -13.96 6.96
N SER A 259 8.42 -14.64 6.83
CA SER A 259 9.45 -14.26 5.87
C SER A 259 9.14 -14.86 4.50
N PRO A 260 9.14 -14.05 3.42
CA PRO A 260 9.01 -14.57 2.07
C PRO A 260 10.31 -15.22 1.54
N VAL A 261 11.44 -15.04 2.23
CA VAL A 261 12.75 -15.53 1.76
C VAL A 261 12.79 -17.06 1.77
N ILE A 262 13.13 -17.64 0.62
CA ILE A 262 13.27 -19.09 0.47
C ILE A 262 14.65 -19.51 1.01
N ARG A 263 14.66 -20.40 2.01
CA ARG A 263 15.87 -20.96 2.61
C ARG A 263 16.36 -22.16 1.78
N TRP A 264 16.99 -21.87 0.65
CA TRP A 264 17.54 -22.87 -0.26
C TRP A 264 18.79 -22.32 -0.96
N GLU A 265 19.81 -23.16 -1.16
CA GLU A 265 21.12 -22.73 -1.69
C GLU A 265 21.28 -22.99 -3.19
N ALA A 266 20.56 -23.96 -3.75
CA ALA A 266 20.70 -24.33 -5.15
C ALA A 266 19.77 -23.49 -6.05
N ASP A 267 20.27 -22.36 -6.54
CA ASP A 267 19.51 -21.42 -7.38
C ASP A 267 18.93 -22.06 -8.66
N GLY A 268 19.62 -23.05 -9.25
CA GLY A 268 19.14 -23.75 -10.44
C GLY A 268 17.81 -24.49 -10.23
N GLU A 269 17.61 -25.11 -9.06
CA GLU A 269 16.33 -25.75 -8.74
C GLU A 269 15.21 -24.72 -8.51
N LEU A 270 15.54 -23.52 -8.03
CA LEU A 270 14.58 -22.43 -7.86
C LEU A 270 14.20 -21.79 -9.20
N ASP A 271 15.12 -21.76 -10.17
CA ASP A 271 14.83 -21.35 -11.54
C ASP A 271 13.88 -22.36 -12.23
N GLU A 272 14.15 -23.67 -12.11
CA GLU A 272 13.26 -24.72 -12.62
C GLU A 272 11.85 -24.64 -11.99
N LEU A 273 11.78 -24.41 -10.68
CA LEU A 273 10.52 -24.19 -9.97
C LEU A 273 9.78 -22.95 -10.48
N ARG A 274 10.50 -21.85 -10.75
CA ARG A 274 9.92 -20.62 -11.29
C ARG A 274 9.29 -20.85 -12.65
N ASP A 275 10.01 -21.52 -13.55
CA ASP A 275 9.51 -21.85 -14.88
C ASP A 275 8.26 -22.73 -14.83
N ALA A 276 8.25 -23.73 -13.93
CA ALA A 276 7.10 -24.59 -13.69
C ALA A 276 5.88 -23.80 -13.17
N LEU A 277 6.09 -22.88 -12.22
CA LEU A 277 5.03 -22.02 -11.68
C LEU A 277 4.48 -21.08 -12.74
N ASP A 278 5.34 -20.46 -13.55
CA ASP A 278 4.93 -19.57 -14.63
C ASP A 278 4.10 -20.34 -15.68
N GLN A 279 4.52 -21.55 -16.04
CA GLN A 279 3.75 -22.40 -16.96
C GLN A 279 2.37 -22.75 -16.40
N TRP A 280 2.28 -23.06 -15.10
CA TRP A 280 1.03 -23.40 -14.43
C TRP A 280 0.06 -22.20 -14.31
N ARG A 281 0.59 -20.98 -14.15
CA ARG A 281 -0.23 -19.75 -14.01
C ARG A 281 -0.77 -19.21 -15.32
N ARG A 282 -0.07 -19.44 -16.44
CA ARG A 282 -0.43 -18.92 -17.77
C ARG A 282 -1.91 -19.11 -18.17
N PRO A 283 -2.54 -20.27 -17.97
CA PRO A 283 -3.96 -20.45 -18.34
C PRO A 283 -4.92 -19.58 -17.53
N VAL A 284 -4.62 -19.34 -16.26
CA VAL A 284 -5.47 -18.56 -15.35
C VAL A 284 -5.35 -17.06 -15.65
N GLU A 285 -4.13 -16.58 -15.88
CA GLU A 285 -3.86 -15.16 -16.15
C GLU A 285 -4.10 -14.77 -17.62
N GLY A 286 -3.90 -15.72 -18.54
CA GLY A 286 -4.03 -15.57 -19.98
C GLY A 286 -5.44 -15.80 -20.53
N GLY A 287 -6.40 -16.21 -19.68
CA GLY A 287 -7.78 -16.57 -20.07
C GLY A 287 -8.60 -15.45 -20.73
N ALA A 288 -8.06 -14.24 -20.85
CA ALA A 288 -8.66 -13.15 -21.63
C ALA A 288 -8.37 -13.21 -23.15
N GLY A 289 -7.42 -14.04 -23.60
CA GLY A 289 -6.98 -14.07 -25.01
C GLY A 289 -7.75 -15.06 -25.91
N ALA A 290 -8.24 -16.17 -25.36
CA ALA A 290 -8.95 -17.16 -26.15
C ALA A 290 -10.46 -16.94 -26.04
N GLN A 291 -11.07 -16.34 -27.08
CA GLN A 291 -12.52 -16.37 -27.29
C GLN A 291 -13.03 -17.79 -27.67
N ALA A 292 -12.36 -18.85 -27.20
CA ALA A 292 -12.75 -20.22 -27.46
C ALA A 292 -13.49 -20.73 -26.22
N ALA A 293 -14.82 -20.81 -26.32
CA ALA A 293 -15.61 -21.58 -25.37
C ALA A 293 -15.36 -23.06 -25.65
N LEU A 294 -14.90 -23.80 -24.65
CA LEU A 294 -14.74 -25.24 -24.75
C LEU A 294 -16.13 -25.87 -24.62
N LEU A 295 -16.71 -26.29 -25.74
CA LEU A 295 -18.00 -26.97 -25.80
C LEU A 295 -17.76 -28.48 -25.78
N PHE A 296 -18.27 -29.15 -24.76
CA PHE A 296 -18.38 -30.60 -24.75
C PHE A 296 -19.73 -30.97 -25.34
N GLN A 297 -19.72 -31.70 -26.45
CA GLN A 297 -20.90 -32.40 -26.93
C GLN A 297 -20.85 -33.83 -26.36
N LEU A 298 -21.90 -34.22 -25.64
CA LEU A 298 -22.11 -35.58 -25.19
C LEU A 298 -22.90 -36.32 -26.26
N ASP A 299 -22.26 -37.23 -26.97
CA ASP A 299 -22.93 -38.14 -27.89
C ASP A 299 -23.38 -39.39 -27.12
N GLU A 300 -24.65 -39.77 -27.28
CA GLU A 300 -25.19 -41.01 -26.71
C GLU A 300 -24.62 -42.20 -27.51
N PRO A 301 -24.12 -43.27 -26.85
CA PRO A 301 -23.54 -44.41 -27.56
C PRO A 301 -24.61 -45.15 -28.38
N ASP A 302 -24.21 -45.68 -29.54
CA ASP A 302 -25.08 -46.54 -30.35
C ASP A 302 -25.60 -47.72 -29.51
N ALA A 303 -26.88 -48.03 -29.68
CA ALA A 303 -27.51 -49.15 -28.98
C ALA A 303 -26.73 -50.45 -29.27
N PRO A 304 -26.48 -51.30 -28.26
CA PRO A 304 -25.73 -52.53 -28.44
C PRO A 304 -26.44 -53.43 -29.46
N ASN A 305 -25.69 -53.85 -30.49
CA ASN A 305 -26.10 -54.87 -31.47
C ASN A 305 -26.29 -56.24 -30.82
#